data_AF-A0A5C5G886-F1
#
_entry.id   AF-A0A5C5G886-F1
#
_cell.length_a   1.000
_cell.length_b   1.000
_cell.length_c   1.000
_cell.angle_alpha   90.00
_cell.angle_beta   90.00
_cell.angle_gamma   90.00
#
_symmetry.space_group_name_H-M   'P 1'
#
loop_
_entity.id
_entity.type
_entity.pdbx_description
1 polymer ?
#
loop_
_entity_poly.entity_id
_entity_poly.type
_entity_poly.pdbx_seq_one_letter_code
_entity_poly.pdbx_strand_id
1 'polypeptide(L)'
;GPYTDPASLLAASKRGLEQYADKVGGWAELFGKSSAQLRDAGMTVKESRYTLWLLEKFRQGHDPLTVAVPPTPKKKFRAWGPRVQHGVRIR
;
A
#
# COMPACT_ATOMS: atom_id res chain seq x y z
N GLY A 1 -1.51 5.64 20.45
CA GLY A 1 -1.88 4.49 19.60
C GLY A 1 -0.65 3.97 18.89
N PRO A 2 -0.71 2.82 18.18
CA PRO A 2 0.44 2.22 17.50
C PRO A 2 0.99 3.04 16.32
N TYR A 3 0.30 4.12 15.93
CA TYR A 3 0.69 5.02 14.85
C TYR A 3 1.17 6.36 15.41
N THR A 4 2.47 6.45 15.71
CA THR A 4 3.12 7.69 16.14
C THR A 4 3.46 8.59 14.96
N ASP A 5 3.85 7.97 13.85
CA ASP A 5 4.40 8.66 12.67
C ASP A 5 3.60 8.35 11.39
N PRO A 6 3.56 9.28 10.42
CA PRO A 6 3.00 9.05 9.09
C PRO A 6 3.48 7.75 8.44
N ALA A 7 4.77 7.44 8.57
CA ALA A 7 5.39 6.23 8.04
C ALA A 7 4.76 4.95 8.61
N SER A 8 4.41 4.94 9.90
CA SER A 8 3.80 3.78 10.56
C SER A 8 2.38 3.50 10.02
N LEU A 9 1.62 4.55 9.71
CA LEU A 9 0.31 4.41 9.08
C LEU A 9 0.44 3.95 7.62
N LEU A 10 1.41 4.47 6.88
CA LEU A 10 1.66 4.04 5.50
C LEU A 10 2.16 2.59 5.44
N ALA A 11 2.98 2.13 6.38
CA ALA A 11 3.40 0.73 6.48
C ALA A 11 2.21 -0.21 6.74
N ALA A 12 1.20 0.23 7.50
CA ALA A 12 -0.02 -0.55 7.73
C ALA A 12 -0.81 -0.85 6.44
N SER A 13 -0.58 -0.09 5.36
CA SER A 13 -1.25 -0.26 4.07
C SER A 13 -1.02 -1.61 3.40
N LYS A 14 0.08 -2.32 3.73
CA LYS A 14 0.55 -3.57 3.09
C LYS A 14 0.75 -3.45 1.56
N ARG A 15 0.98 -2.24 1.05
CA ARG A 15 1.12 -1.93 -0.38
C ARG A 15 2.42 -1.23 -0.75
N GLY A 16 3.40 -1.21 0.14
CA GLY A 16 4.69 -0.56 -0.12
C GLY A 16 4.62 0.96 -0.08
N LEU A 17 3.65 1.56 0.63
CA LEU A 17 3.49 3.02 0.67
C LEU A 17 4.51 3.71 1.59
N GLU A 18 5.17 2.96 2.47
CA GLU A 18 6.22 3.44 3.37
C GLU A 18 7.39 4.09 2.61
N GLN A 19 7.63 3.72 1.36
CA GLN A 19 8.67 4.31 0.51
C GLN A 19 8.44 5.80 0.19
N TYR A 20 7.21 6.30 0.41
CA TYR A 20 6.86 7.71 0.18
C TYR A 20 6.88 8.54 1.46
N ALA A 21 7.22 7.96 2.63
CA ALA A 21 7.18 8.62 3.93
C ALA A 21 7.94 9.96 3.95
N ASP A 22 9.14 9.98 3.38
CA ASP A 22 9.99 11.18 3.35
C ASP A 22 9.39 12.32 2.51
N LYS A 23 8.53 12.00 1.54
CA LYS A 23 7.93 12.97 0.62
C LYS A 23 6.57 13.47 1.06
N VAL A 24 5.87 12.70 1.90
CA VAL A 24 4.56 13.10 2.42
C VAL A 24 4.67 14.02 3.65
N GLY A 25 5.81 14.02 4.33
CA GLY A 25 6.09 14.88 5.47
C GLY A 25 5.35 14.48 6.74
N GLY A 26 5.11 15.44 7.62
CA GLY A 26 4.46 15.24 8.92
C GLY A 26 2.96 14.98 8.83
N TRP A 27 2.30 14.72 9.97
CA TRP A 27 0.86 14.44 10.03
C TRP A 27 0.00 15.55 9.43
N ALA A 28 0.28 16.81 9.79
CA ALA A 28 -0.47 17.96 9.28
C ALA A 28 -0.35 18.08 7.75
N GLU A 29 0.83 17.82 7.20
CA GLU A 29 1.07 17.85 5.76
C GLU A 29 0.39 16.69 5.05
N LEU A 30 0.49 15.47 5.60
CA LEU A 30 -0.14 14.28 5.02
C LEU A 30 -1.66 14.43 4.91
N PHE A 31 -2.32 14.93 5.97
CA PHE A 31 -3.77 15.15 5.97
C PHE A 31 -4.20 16.38 5.14
N GLY A 32 -3.29 17.32 4.90
CA GLY A 32 -3.54 18.49 4.03
C GLY A 32 -3.32 18.21 2.54
N LYS A 33 -2.61 17.14 2.17
CA LYS A 33 -2.26 16.85 0.78
C LYS A 33 -3.48 16.43 -0.04
N SER A 34 -3.58 17.01 -1.23
CA SER A 34 -4.53 16.59 -2.25
C SER A 34 -4.01 15.38 -3.04
N SER A 35 -4.91 14.72 -3.78
CA SER A 35 -4.52 13.61 -4.65
C SER A 35 -3.45 13.99 -5.68
N ALA A 36 -3.42 15.25 -6.14
CA ALA A 36 -2.43 15.75 -7.08
C ALA A 36 -1.04 15.82 -6.44
N GLN A 37 -0.95 16.42 -5.25
CA GLN A 37 0.31 16.54 -4.51
C GLN A 37 0.90 15.17 -4.12
N LEU A 38 0.04 14.18 -3.84
CA LEU A 38 0.49 12.80 -3.62
C LEU A 38 1.07 12.16 -4.89
N ARG A 39 0.52 12.48 -6.07
CA ARG A 39 1.08 12.02 -7.35
C ARG A 39 2.38 12.73 -7.69
N ASP A 40 2.52 14.00 -7.35
CA ASP A 40 3.78 14.75 -7.51
C ASP A 40 4.90 14.17 -6.62
N ALA A 41 4.55 13.57 -5.48
CA ALA A 41 5.48 12.78 -4.65
C ALA A 41 5.89 11.44 -5.29
N GLY A 42 5.33 11.06 -6.44
CA GLY A 42 5.65 9.84 -7.17
C GLY A 42 4.72 8.66 -6.88
N MET A 43 3.58 8.88 -6.21
CA MET A 43 2.54 7.86 -6.10
C MET A 43 1.81 7.69 -7.45
N THR A 44 1.48 6.45 -7.78
CA THR A 44 0.53 6.16 -8.86
C THR A 44 -0.89 6.63 -8.50
N VAL A 45 -1.77 6.73 -9.50
CA VAL A 45 -3.19 7.09 -9.29
C VAL A 45 -3.88 6.13 -8.30
N LYS A 46 -3.53 4.84 -8.34
CA LYS A 46 -4.12 3.82 -7.45
C LYS A 46 -3.64 3.99 -6.02
N GLU A 47 -2.36 4.26 -5.82
CA GLU A 47 -1.77 4.50 -4.50
C GLU A 47 -2.33 5.78 -3.90
N SER A 48 -2.35 6.90 -4.65
CA SER A 48 -2.92 8.18 -4.19
C SER A 48 -4.39 8.04 -3.73
N ARG A 49 -5.24 7.36 -4.53
CA ARG A 49 -6.63 7.08 -4.14
C ARG A 49 -6.73 6.23 -2.88
N TYR A 50 -5.87 5.22 -2.77
CA TYR A 50 -5.87 4.31 -1.62
C TYR A 50 -5.37 4.99 -0.34
N THR A 51 -4.33 5.81 -0.43
CA THR A 51 -3.80 6.61 0.69
C THR A 51 -4.88 7.51 1.25
N LEU A 52 -5.58 8.28 0.40
CA LEU A 52 -6.67 9.16 0.85
C LEU A 52 -7.81 8.37 1.50
N TRP A 53 -8.18 7.23 0.94
CA TRP A 53 -9.18 6.36 1.55
C TRP A 53 -8.74 5.83 2.92
N LEU A 54 -7.47 5.41 3.06
CA LEU A 54 -6.92 4.89 4.32
C LEU A 54 -6.86 5.99 5.39
N LEU A 55 -6.46 7.20 5.01
CA LEU A 55 -6.45 8.38 5.89
C LEU A 55 -7.86 8.72 6.38
N GLU A 56 -8.85 8.65 5.50
CA GLU A 56 -10.25 8.87 5.87
C GLU A 56 -10.74 7.79 6.85
N LYS A 57 -10.34 6.52 6.66
CA LYS A 57 -10.66 5.46 7.62
C LYS A 57 -10.00 5.66 8.97
N PHE A 58 -8.76 6.12 9.00
CA PHE A 58 -8.09 6.47 10.24
C PHE A 58 -8.79 7.64 10.96
N ARG A 59 -9.24 8.67 10.22
CA ARG A 59 -10.04 9.78 10.79
C ARG A 59 -11.37 9.32 11.39
N GLN A 60 -11.98 8.30 10.79
CA GLN A 60 -13.20 7.67 11.29
C GLN A 60 -12.96 6.77 12.53
N GLY A 61 -11.72 6.65 13.00
CA GLY A 61 -11.35 5.84 14.16
C GLY A 61 -11.16 4.35 13.85
N HIS A 62 -11.15 3.95 12.57
CA HIS A 62 -10.83 2.58 12.21
C HIS A 62 -9.33 2.32 12.31
N ASP A 63 -8.96 1.11 12.73
CA ASP A 63 -7.56 0.66 12.76
C ASP A 63 -7.04 0.38 11.32
N PRO A 64 -6.06 1.15 10.80
CA PRO A 64 -5.43 0.95 9.49
C PRO A 64 -4.97 -0.48 9.22
N LEU A 65 -4.43 -1.20 10.22
CA LEU A 65 -3.94 -2.56 10.03
C LEU A 65 -5.06 -3.56 9.73
N THR A 66 -6.26 -3.30 10.25
CA THR A 66 -7.44 -4.14 10.07
C THR A 66 -8.18 -3.84 8.77
N VAL A 67 -8.29 -2.56 8.40
CA VAL A 67 -8.98 -2.15 7.16
C VAL A 67 -8.11 -2.30 5.92
N ALA A 68 -6.79 -2.35 6.07
CA ALA A 68 -5.88 -2.45 4.94
C ALA A 68 -6.18 -3.67 4.07
N VAL A 69 -6.39 -3.41 2.77
CA VAL A 69 -6.67 -4.45 1.79
C VAL A 69 -5.42 -5.33 1.64
N PRO A 70 -5.52 -6.65 1.85
CA PRO A 70 -4.36 -7.54 1.78
C PRO A 70 -3.76 -7.56 0.37
N PRO A 71 -2.46 -7.86 0.24
CA PRO A 71 -1.82 -7.98 -1.07
C PRO A 71 -2.47 -9.12 -1.87
N THR A 72 -2.57 -8.93 -3.18
CA THR A 72 -3.11 -9.96 -4.07
C THR A 72 -2.25 -11.22 -3.94
N PRO A 73 -2.85 -12.39 -3.66
CA PRO A 73 -2.09 -13.63 -3.53
C PRO A 73 -1.37 -13.96 -4.84
N LYS A 74 -0.16 -14.52 -4.73
CA LYS A 74 0.59 -14.97 -5.91
C LYS A 74 -0.23 -15.98 -6.69
N LYS A 75 -0.19 -15.89 -8.03
CA LYS A 75 -0.89 -16.84 -8.90
C LYS A 75 -0.42 -18.26 -8.60
N LYS A 76 -1.37 -19.19 -8.45
CA LYS A 76 -1.07 -20.62 -8.27
C LYS A 76 -0.53 -21.19 -9.59
N PHE A 77 0.57 -21.92 -9.53
CA PHE A 77 1.06 -22.70 -10.67
C PHE A 77 0.12 -23.89 -10.90
N ARG A 78 -0.47 -23.99 -12.10
CA ARG A 78 -1.46 -25.04 -12.44
C ARG A 78 -0.84 -26.32 -13.00
N ALA A 79 0.36 -26.25 -13.56
CA ALA A 79 1.03 -27.40 -14.17
C ALA A 79 2.25 -27.82 -13.34
N TRP A 80 2.33 -29.13 -13.08
CA TRP A 80 3.39 -29.78 -12.32
C TRP A 80 3.84 -31.03 -13.08
N GLY A 81 5.15 -31.20 -13.24
CA GLY A 81 5.75 -32.43 -13.77
C GLY A 81 7.23 -32.25 -14.11
N PRO A 82 7.96 -33.34 -14.41
CA PRO A 82 9.40 -33.25 -14.72
C PRO A 82 9.71 -32.30 -15.90
N ARG A 83 8.79 -32.22 -16.87
CA ARG A 83 8.88 -31.33 -18.04
C ARG A 83 8.27 -29.94 -17.82
N VAL A 84 7.57 -29.70 -16.71
CA VAL A 84 6.93 -28.40 -16.40
C VAL A 84 7.10 -28.10 -14.92
N GLN A 85 8.09 -27.25 -14.59
CA GLN A 85 8.30 -26.76 -13.22
C GLN A 85 7.96 -25.27 -13.17
N HIS A 86 7.35 -24.81 -12.08
CA HIS A 86 6.94 -23.41 -11.90
C HIS A 86 6.09 -22.86 -13.06
N GLY A 87 5.27 -23.70 -13.68
CA GLY A 87 4.44 -23.32 -14.83
C GLY A 87 5.21 -23.03 -16.12
N VAL A 88 6.52 -23.30 -16.17
CA VAL A 88 7.37 -23.18 -17.35
C VAL A 88 7.76 -24.57 -17.84
N ARG A 89 7.67 -24.81 -19.15
CA ARG A 89 8.13 -26.07 -19.75
C ARG A 89 9.65 -26.08 -19.84
N ILE A 90 10.28 -27.04 -19.18
CA ILE A 90 11.74 -27.27 -19.20
C ILE A 90 12.06 -28.18 -20.38
N ARG A 91 13.17 -27.89 -21.09
CA ARG A 91 13.66 -28.67 -22.23
C ARG A 91 14.76 -29.62 -21.79
#